data_AF-A0AAV5FMB2-F1
#
_entry.id   AF-A0AAV5FMB2-F1
#
_cell.length_a   1.000
_cell.length_b   1.000
_cell.length_c   1.000
_cell.angle_alpha   90.00
_cell.angle_beta   90.00
_cell.angle_gamma   90.00
#
_symmetry.space_group_name_H-M   'P 1'
#
loop_
_entity.id
_entity.type
_entity.pdbx_description
1 polymer ?
#
loop_
_entity_poly.entity_id
_entity_poly.type
_entity_poly.pdbx_seq_one_letter_code
_entity_poly.pdbx_strand_id
1 'polypeptide(L)'
;MNDSRLNVGLACTAAVVGAAVLNYAEVVSLIKDESGERVIGARIRDTLSGRIKYVYSLSGIYINSIKIYDSRTDCVLTEVLLDDLCATGVTRCNEFETFAKVVVNAAGPFCDSVRKMANSDVTPMICPSSGVHIVLPDYYSPEGMGLIVPKTKDGRVIFMLPWLGRTVAGTTDSNTAITMLPEPHEDEIQFILDAISDYLNVQVRRSDVLSAWSGIRPLAMDPSAKSTESISRDHVVFEDYPGLITITGGKWTTYRSMAEDAVNAAVRSGNLKPDNGCVTDNLHIIGGYGWDPASFTNEGLGKRLAHGYPFLEAEVAYCARHEYCESAVDFVARRCRLAFLDTDAAGRALPRIIEILASEHKWDKARQKIELQKGKEFLETFKSSKNAQFSDGKHNGKPL
;
A
#
# COMPACT_ATOMS: atom_id res chain seq x y z
N MET A 1 0.91 15.91 1.13
CA MET A 1 0.06 14.79 1.56
C MET A 1 0.89 13.50 1.62
N ASN A 2 0.44 12.47 2.36
CA ASN A 2 1.08 11.15 2.41
C ASN A 2 0.04 10.09 2.04
N ASP A 3 0.22 9.47 0.88
CA ASP A 3 -0.63 8.46 0.25
C ASP A 3 -0.75 7.18 1.09
N SER A 4 0.39 6.57 1.44
CA SER A 4 0.45 5.34 2.24
C SER A 4 -0.21 5.51 3.61
N ARG A 5 0.04 6.64 4.28
CA ARG A 5 -0.59 6.98 5.57
C ARG A 5 -2.10 7.21 5.46
N LEU A 6 -2.55 7.90 4.40
CA LEU A 6 -3.97 8.10 4.16
C LEU A 6 -4.69 6.77 3.86
N ASN A 7 -4.07 5.85 3.12
CA ASN A 7 -4.63 4.51 2.89
C ASN A 7 -4.76 3.70 4.21
N VAL A 8 -3.70 3.68 5.03
CA VAL A 8 -3.74 3.03 6.36
C VAL A 8 -4.77 3.68 7.27
N GLY A 9 -4.86 5.01 7.27
CA GLY A 9 -5.86 5.76 8.04
C GLY A 9 -7.30 5.43 7.61
N LEU A 10 -7.57 5.32 6.30
CA LEU A 10 -8.88 4.89 5.79
C LEU A 10 -9.24 3.47 6.26
N ALA A 11 -8.30 2.52 6.16
CA ALA A 11 -8.51 1.15 6.64
C ALA A 11 -8.78 1.08 8.16
N CYS A 12 -8.01 1.81 8.96
CA CYS A 12 -8.21 1.89 10.40
C CYS A 12 -9.52 2.59 10.77
N THR A 13 -9.93 3.63 10.02
CA THR A 13 -11.22 4.31 10.21
C THR A 13 -12.39 3.38 9.90
N ALA A 14 -12.31 2.64 8.79
CA ALA A 14 -13.30 1.62 8.44
C ALA A 14 -13.44 0.57 9.57
N ALA A 15 -12.31 0.11 10.12
CA ALA A 15 -12.32 -0.82 11.24
C ALA A 15 -12.99 -0.26 12.50
N VAL A 16 -12.72 1.00 12.86
CA VAL A 16 -13.34 1.68 14.02
C VAL A 16 -14.86 1.84 13.86
N VAL A 17 -15.38 2.01 12.63
CA VAL A 17 -16.84 2.07 12.38
C VAL A 17 -17.49 0.69 12.18
N GLY A 18 -16.78 -0.39 12.54
CA GLY A 18 -17.32 -1.77 12.56
C GLY A 18 -17.03 -2.61 11.32
N ALA A 19 -16.23 -2.11 10.37
CA ALA A 19 -15.80 -2.92 9.24
C ALA A 19 -14.61 -3.83 9.60
N ALA A 20 -14.29 -4.67 8.64
CA ALA A 20 -13.08 -5.45 8.62
C ALA A 20 -12.22 -4.94 7.42
N VAL A 21 -11.04 -4.27 7.58
CA VAL A 21 -10.02 -4.18 6.48
C VAL A 21 -8.61 -4.77 6.84
N LEU A 22 -8.11 -5.77 6.08
CA LEU A 22 -6.88 -6.61 6.27
C LEU A 22 -5.68 -6.20 5.39
N ASN A 23 -4.64 -7.01 5.55
CA ASN A 23 -3.46 -7.18 4.72
C ASN A 23 -3.04 -8.67 4.70
N TYR A 24 -2.18 -9.11 3.79
CA TYR A 24 -1.73 -10.53 3.70
C TYR A 24 -2.83 -11.59 3.43
N ALA A 25 -3.99 -11.16 2.95
CA ALA A 25 -5.10 -12.03 2.56
C ALA A 25 -5.32 -11.98 1.05
N GLU A 26 -4.93 -13.04 0.35
CA GLU A 26 -5.00 -13.15 -1.11
C GLU A 26 -6.35 -13.75 -1.53
N VAL A 27 -7.07 -13.09 -2.45
CA VAL A 27 -8.24 -13.71 -3.13
C VAL A 27 -7.71 -14.71 -4.15
N VAL A 28 -7.99 -16.00 -3.96
CA VAL A 28 -7.49 -17.07 -4.84
C VAL A 28 -8.53 -17.53 -5.87
N SER A 29 -9.82 -17.41 -5.54
CA SER A 29 -10.93 -17.68 -6.45
C SER A 29 -12.21 -16.99 -5.97
N LEU A 30 -13.11 -16.67 -6.89
CA LEU A 30 -14.46 -16.22 -6.55
C LEU A 30 -15.40 -17.42 -6.35
N ILE A 31 -16.36 -17.28 -5.45
CA ILE A 31 -17.41 -18.28 -5.19
C ILE A 31 -18.68 -17.81 -5.88
N LYS A 32 -19.32 -18.72 -6.62
CA LYS A 32 -20.59 -18.49 -7.30
C LYS A 32 -21.74 -19.22 -6.61
N ASP A 33 -22.96 -18.81 -6.88
CA ASP A 33 -24.17 -19.52 -6.49
C ASP A 33 -24.35 -20.85 -7.24
N GLU A 34 -25.38 -21.63 -6.88
CA GLU A 34 -25.62 -22.97 -7.42
C GLU A 34 -25.93 -22.99 -8.93
N SER A 35 -26.54 -21.94 -9.47
CA SER A 35 -26.71 -21.77 -10.92
C SER A 35 -25.41 -21.33 -11.62
N GLY A 36 -24.44 -20.82 -10.86
CA GLY A 36 -23.23 -20.21 -11.37
C GLY A 36 -23.45 -18.82 -11.97
N GLU A 37 -24.63 -18.23 -11.86
CA GLU A 37 -24.98 -16.96 -12.51
C GLU A 37 -24.55 -15.72 -11.71
N ARG A 38 -24.27 -15.87 -10.40
CA ARG A 38 -23.88 -14.75 -9.53
C ARG A 38 -22.65 -15.06 -8.68
N VAL A 39 -21.76 -14.08 -8.52
CA VAL A 39 -20.69 -14.11 -7.50
C VAL A 39 -21.29 -13.78 -6.12
N ILE A 40 -21.07 -14.67 -5.16
CA ILE A 40 -21.60 -14.61 -3.79
C ILE A 40 -20.51 -14.64 -2.70
N GLY A 41 -19.23 -14.64 -3.08
CA GLY A 41 -18.13 -14.74 -2.13
C GLY A 41 -16.77 -14.94 -2.77
N ALA A 42 -15.79 -15.26 -1.94
CA ALA A 42 -14.41 -15.52 -2.34
C ALA A 42 -13.76 -16.58 -1.44
N ARG A 43 -12.80 -17.34 -2.01
CA ARG A 43 -11.82 -18.12 -1.26
C ARG A 43 -10.59 -17.23 -1.03
N ILE A 44 -10.13 -17.18 0.21
CA ILE A 44 -9.07 -16.29 0.70
C ILE A 44 -7.93 -17.13 1.28
N ARG A 45 -6.69 -16.77 0.99
CA ARG A 45 -5.47 -17.40 1.53
C ARG A 45 -4.75 -16.49 2.51
N ASP A 46 -4.42 -16.99 3.72
CA ASP A 46 -3.46 -16.35 4.63
C ASP A 46 -2.03 -16.53 4.08
N THR A 47 -1.39 -15.41 3.73
CA THR A 47 0.00 -15.37 3.24
C THR A 47 1.02 -15.01 4.32
N LEU A 48 0.59 -14.71 5.55
CA LEU A 48 1.46 -14.25 6.63
C LEU A 48 1.97 -15.38 7.54
N SER A 49 1.08 -16.30 7.93
CA SER A 49 1.32 -17.14 9.12
C SER A 49 1.10 -18.64 8.96
N GLY A 50 0.25 -19.06 8.01
CA GLY A 50 -0.16 -20.46 7.88
C GLY A 50 -0.84 -21.00 9.13
N ARG A 51 -1.51 -20.11 9.88
CA ARG A 51 -2.38 -20.43 11.01
C ARG A 51 -3.80 -20.05 10.60
N ILE A 52 -4.69 -21.04 10.55
CA ILE A 52 -6.10 -20.83 10.24
C ILE A 52 -6.68 -19.86 11.27
N LYS A 53 -7.26 -18.76 10.81
CA LYS A 53 -8.10 -17.85 11.60
C LYS A 53 -9.46 -17.78 10.94
N TYR A 54 -10.48 -18.27 11.62
CA TYR A 54 -11.86 -18.17 11.16
C TYR A 54 -12.36 -16.72 11.35
N VAL A 55 -13.04 -16.18 10.35
CA VAL A 55 -13.63 -14.84 10.39
C VAL A 55 -15.13 -14.97 10.18
N TYR A 56 -15.91 -14.56 11.18
CA TYR A 56 -17.36 -14.44 11.10
C TYR A 56 -17.73 -12.96 11.04
N SER A 57 -18.53 -12.56 10.04
CA SER A 57 -19.14 -11.22 9.96
C SER A 57 -20.65 -11.38 9.84
N LEU A 58 -21.40 -10.60 10.63
CA LEU A 58 -22.86 -10.56 10.58
C LEU A 58 -23.39 -9.50 9.58
N SER A 59 -22.53 -8.64 9.03
CA SER A 59 -22.95 -7.57 8.12
C SER A 59 -21.81 -7.05 7.24
N GLY A 60 -21.79 -7.50 5.98
CA GLY A 60 -20.86 -7.01 4.96
C GLY A 60 -19.46 -7.59 5.09
N ILE A 61 -18.89 -8.01 3.96
CA ILE A 61 -17.49 -8.38 3.89
C ILE A 61 -16.72 -7.20 3.35
N TYR A 62 -16.03 -6.56 4.28
CA TYR A 62 -14.70 -6.08 4.00
C TYR A 62 -13.79 -7.14 4.65
N ILE A 63 -12.73 -7.55 3.95
CA ILE A 63 -11.84 -8.64 4.40
C ILE A 63 -10.98 -8.11 5.55
N ASN A 64 -11.02 -8.72 6.76
CA ASN A 64 -10.10 -8.50 7.90
C ASN A 64 -9.95 -9.60 8.95
N SER A 65 -8.86 -9.47 9.71
CA SER A 65 -8.70 -9.81 11.11
C SER A 65 -7.78 -8.78 11.81
N ILE A 66 -8.33 -7.94 12.68
CA ILE A 66 -7.65 -7.62 13.96
C ILE A 66 -8.08 -8.68 14.97
N LYS A 67 -7.21 -8.94 15.95
CA LYS A 67 -7.58 -9.66 17.16
C LYS A 67 -8.35 -8.69 18.07
N ILE A 68 -9.67 -8.83 18.14
CA ILE A 68 -10.54 -7.87 18.87
C ILE A 68 -10.13 -7.79 20.34
N TYR A 69 -9.82 -6.58 20.80
CA TYR A 69 -9.89 -6.18 22.21
C TYR A 69 -10.87 -5.01 22.31
N ASP A 70 -12.08 -5.29 22.79
CA ASP A 70 -13.00 -4.27 23.28
C ASP A 70 -13.11 -4.39 24.80
N SER A 71 -13.23 -3.25 25.47
CA SER A 71 -13.43 -3.14 26.91
C SER A 71 -14.75 -2.46 27.28
N ARG A 72 -15.61 -2.12 26.31
CA ARG A 72 -16.78 -1.26 26.50
C ARG A 72 -18.04 -1.59 25.70
N THR A 73 -18.09 -2.65 24.89
CA THR A 73 -19.37 -3.18 24.38
C THR A 73 -19.68 -4.58 24.88
N ASP A 74 -20.94 -4.80 25.25
CA ASP A 74 -21.51 -6.09 25.71
C ASP A 74 -21.70 -7.08 24.54
N CYS A 75 -20.77 -7.10 23.59
CA CYS A 75 -20.72 -8.08 22.52
C CYS A 75 -20.17 -9.40 23.07
N VAL A 76 -21.06 -10.36 23.31
CA VAL A 76 -20.67 -11.73 23.71
C VAL A 76 -19.95 -12.42 22.55
N LEU A 77 -18.63 -12.25 22.50
CA LEU A 77 -17.74 -13.10 21.73
C LEU A 77 -17.66 -14.47 22.43
N THR A 78 -18.46 -15.43 21.97
CA THR A 78 -18.31 -16.83 22.39
C THR A 78 -16.98 -17.38 21.89
N GLU A 79 -15.97 -17.34 22.75
CA GLU A 79 -14.66 -17.96 22.54
C GLU A 79 -14.79 -19.48 22.62
N VAL A 80 -15.13 -20.12 21.49
CA VAL A 80 -15.05 -21.58 21.37
C VAL A 80 -13.60 -21.96 21.10
N LEU A 81 -12.90 -22.42 22.15
CA LEU A 81 -11.65 -23.15 21.97
C LEU A 81 -11.92 -24.42 21.16
N LEU A 82 -11.29 -24.54 19.99
CA LEU A 82 -11.17 -25.78 19.24
C LEU A 82 -9.75 -26.35 19.39
N ASP A 83 -9.35 -26.65 20.64
CA ASP A 83 -8.09 -27.35 20.92
C ASP A 83 -8.14 -28.83 20.45
N ASP A 84 -9.34 -29.41 20.27
CA ASP A 84 -9.51 -30.84 20.00
C ASP A 84 -9.27 -31.29 18.54
N LEU A 85 -9.26 -30.38 17.55
CA LEU A 85 -9.08 -30.79 16.13
C LEU A 85 -7.61 -30.98 15.72
N CYS A 86 -6.65 -30.56 16.55
CA CYS A 86 -5.23 -30.88 16.34
C CYS A 86 -4.89 -32.35 16.67
N ALA A 87 -5.81 -33.11 17.28
CA ALA A 87 -5.61 -34.52 17.62
C ALA A 87 -5.75 -35.47 16.41
N THR A 88 -6.39 -35.02 15.33
CA THR A 88 -6.49 -35.75 14.06
C THR A 88 -5.60 -35.08 13.01
N GLY A 89 -4.59 -35.78 12.50
CA GLY A 89 -3.56 -35.22 11.60
C GLY A 89 -4.06 -34.85 10.21
N VAL A 90 -4.92 -33.83 10.12
CA VAL A 90 -5.47 -33.26 8.90
C VAL A 90 -4.62 -32.08 8.45
N THR A 91 -4.32 -32.04 7.15
CA THR A 91 -3.43 -31.08 6.50
C THR A 91 -3.87 -29.63 6.76
N ARG A 92 -2.96 -28.75 7.20
CA ARG A 92 -3.24 -27.31 7.37
C ARG A 92 -3.65 -26.69 6.03
N CYS A 93 -4.93 -26.34 5.90
CA CYS A 93 -5.41 -25.51 4.80
C CYS A 93 -5.28 -24.03 5.19
N ASN A 94 -4.38 -23.28 4.57
CA ASN A 94 -4.22 -21.85 4.81
C ASN A 94 -5.31 -20.99 4.14
N GLU A 95 -6.40 -21.61 3.70
CA GLU A 95 -7.45 -20.99 2.92
C GLU A 95 -8.81 -21.12 3.62
N PHE A 96 -9.61 -20.06 3.54
CA PHE A 96 -10.96 -20.00 4.09
C PHE A 96 -11.93 -19.38 3.08
N GLU A 97 -13.21 -19.64 3.24
CA GLU A 97 -14.28 -19.13 2.38
C GLU A 97 -15.01 -17.98 3.09
N THR A 98 -15.52 -17.04 2.31
CA THR A 98 -16.21 -15.86 2.85
C THR A 98 -17.28 -15.37 1.88
N PHE A 99 -18.50 -15.10 2.38
CA PHE A 99 -19.72 -14.91 1.58
C PHE A 99 -20.35 -13.52 1.74
N ALA A 100 -20.64 -12.85 0.62
CA ALA A 100 -21.19 -11.50 0.57
C ALA A 100 -22.31 -11.38 -0.47
N LYS A 101 -23.23 -10.41 -0.27
CA LYS A 101 -24.28 -10.08 -1.24
C LYS A 101 -23.73 -9.51 -2.55
N VAL A 102 -22.57 -8.85 -2.47
CA VAL A 102 -21.82 -8.24 -3.57
C VAL A 102 -20.33 -8.27 -3.20
N VAL A 103 -19.47 -8.52 -4.18
CA VAL A 103 -18.01 -8.41 -4.09
C VAL A 103 -17.58 -7.17 -4.88
N VAL A 104 -16.69 -6.34 -4.31
CA VAL A 104 -16.11 -5.17 -5.00
C VAL A 104 -14.64 -5.43 -5.29
N ASN A 105 -14.30 -5.52 -6.57
CA ASN A 105 -12.95 -5.62 -7.10
C ASN A 105 -12.35 -4.21 -7.26
N ALA A 106 -11.52 -3.81 -6.29
CA ALA A 106 -10.76 -2.56 -6.30
C ALA A 106 -9.24 -2.81 -6.40
N ALA A 107 -8.81 -3.88 -7.09
CA ALA A 107 -7.42 -4.35 -7.10
C ALA A 107 -6.44 -3.51 -7.96
N GLY A 108 -6.82 -2.28 -8.34
CA GLY A 108 -5.99 -1.36 -9.13
C GLY A 108 -5.49 -2.01 -10.43
N PRO A 109 -4.17 -2.08 -10.69
CA PRO A 109 -3.64 -2.69 -11.91
C PRO A 109 -3.90 -4.20 -12.00
N PHE A 110 -4.25 -4.86 -10.89
CA PHE A 110 -4.57 -6.28 -10.86
C PHE A 110 -6.06 -6.58 -11.11
N CYS A 111 -6.91 -5.58 -11.36
CA CYS A 111 -8.36 -5.80 -11.47
C CYS A 111 -8.73 -6.84 -12.54
N ASP A 112 -8.00 -6.90 -13.66
CA ASP A 112 -8.21 -7.90 -14.72
C ASP A 112 -7.93 -9.34 -14.27
N SER A 113 -7.02 -9.55 -13.30
CA SER A 113 -6.79 -10.88 -12.72
C SER A 113 -7.99 -11.38 -11.93
N VAL A 114 -8.66 -10.48 -11.19
CA VAL A 114 -9.87 -10.79 -10.41
C VAL A 114 -11.09 -10.94 -11.32
N ARG A 115 -11.25 -10.09 -12.35
CA ARG A 115 -12.32 -10.24 -13.37
C ARG A 115 -12.27 -11.63 -14.02
N LYS A 116 -11.06 -12.10 -14.36
CA LYS A 116 -10.84 -13.43 -14.94
C LYS A 116 -11.19 -14.61 -14.02
N MET A 117 -11.26 -14.40 -12.70
CA MET A 117 -11.76 -15.42 -11.76
C MET A 117 -13.29 -15.62 -11.87
N ALA A 118 -14.04 -14.61 -12.31
CA ALA A 118 -15.47 -14.74 -12.57
C ALA A 118 -15.76 -15.24 -13.99
N ASN A 119 -15.05 -14.72 -14.99
CA ASN A 119 -15.21 -15.12 -16.39
C ASN A 119 -13.85 -15.00 -17.11
N SER A 120 -13.33 -16.13 -17.63
CA SER A 120 -12.03 -16.19 -18.33
C SER A 120 -11.98 -15.33 -19.58
N ASP A 121 -13.12 -15.09 -20.22
CA ASP A 121 -13.23 -14.57 -21.58
C ASP A 121 -13.34 -13.04 -21.61
N VAL A 122 -13.21 -12.39 -20.45
CA VAL A 122 -13.22 -10.92 -20.33
C VAL A 122 -12.00 -10.31 -21.02
N THR A 123 -12.25 -9.36 -21.92
CA THR A 123 -11.21 -8.53 -22.53
C THR A 123 -10.48 -7.73 -21.44
N PRO A 124 -9.13 -7.76 -21.39
CA PRO A 124 -8.35 -6.90 -20.51
C PRO A 124 -8.66 -5.43 -20.75
N MET A 125 -8.78 -4.66 -19.67
CA MET A 125 -9.09 -3.23 -19.72
C MET A 125 -7.94 -2.34 -19.25
N ILE A 126 -6.91 -2.91 -18.62
CA ILE A 126 -5.79 -2.15 -18.07
C ILE A 126 -4.65 -2.00 -19.08
N CYS A 127 -4.27 -0.75 -19.31
CA CYS A 127 -3.04 -0.34 -19.98
C CYS A 127 -2.01 0.08 -18.92
N PRO A 128 -1.19 -0.84 -18.38
CA PRO A 128 -0.24 -0.55 -17.31
C PRO A 128 0.88 0.40 -17.75
N SER A 129 1.01 1.55 -17.07
CA SER A 129 2.10 2.50 -17.25
C SER A 129 2.97 2.58 -15.99
N SER A 130 4.29 2.42 -16.10
CA SER A 130 5.23 2.68 -15.01
C SER A 130 5.52 4.17 -14.87
N GLY A 131 5.75 4.61 -13.63
CA GLY A 131 6.18 5.95 -13.30
C GLY A 131 7.28 5.95 -12.27
N VAL A 132 8.49 6.31 -12.69
CA VAL A 132 9.67 6.40 -11.84
C VAL A 132 9.80 7.77 -11.18
N HIS A 133 10.16 7.77 -9.90
CA HIS A 133 10.65 8.93 -9.17
C HIS A 133 12.02 8.62 -8.55
N ILE A 134 12.79 9.66 -8.27
CA ILE A 134 14.07 9.59 -7.54
C ILE A 134 14.05 10.54 -6.33
N VAL A 135 14.81 10.21 -5.28
CA VAL A 135 15.16 11.14 -4.21
C VAL A 135 16.62 11.56 -4.30
N LEU A 136 16.82 12.87 -4.17
CA LEU A 136 18.08 13.59 -4.16
C LEU A 136 18.23 14.38 -2.83
N PRO A 137 19.44 14.84 -2.47
CA PRO A 137 19.66 15.81 -1.40
C PRO A 137 18.76 17.05 -1.47
N ASP A 138 18.57 17.69 -0.32
CA ASP A 138 17.79 18.92 -0.14
C ASP A 138 18.32 20.12 -0.93
N TYR A 139 19.64 20.23 -1.15
CA TYR A 139 20.23 21.32 -1.92
C TYR A 139 19.80 21.40 -3.40
N TYR A 140 19.15 20.35 -3.94
CA TYR A 140 18.54 20.39 -5.27
C TYR A 140 17.21 21.16 -5.31
N SER A 141 16.44 21.17 -4.21
CA SER A 141 15.16 21.88 -4.09
C SER A 141 14.98 22.34 -2.63
N PRO A 142 15.51 23.53 -2.28
CA PRO A 142 15.45 24.07 -0.92
C PRO A 142 14.02 24.20 -0.39
N GLU A 143 13.89 24.27 0.95
CA GLU A 143 12.59 24.36 1.60
C GLU A 143 11.75 25.56 1.09
N GLY A 144 10.48 25.31 0.81
CA GLY A 144 9.56 26.30 0.23
C GLY A 144 9.69 26.52 -1.28
N MET A 145 10.72 25.97 -1.95
CA MET A 145 10.94 26.13 -3.39
C MET A 145 10.83 24.79 -4.11
N GLY A 146 9.78 24.63 -4.92
CA GLY A 146 9.65 23.55 -5.90
C GLY A 146 9.80 24.07 -7.33
N LEU A 147 10.28 23.22 -8.24
CA LEU A 147 10.51 23.52 -9.65
C LEU A 147 9.68 22.59 -10.54
N ILE A 148 9.20 23.14 -11.66
CA ILE A 148 8.57 22.39 -12.74
C ILE A 148 9.45 22.55 -13.97
N VAL A 149 9.93 21.45 -14.54
CA VAL A 149 10.49 21.35 -15.88
C VAL A 149 9.30 21.18 -16.83
N PRO A 150 8.84 22.23 -17.54
CA PRO A 150 7.57 22.21 -18.25
C PRO A 150 7.63 21.45 -19.59
N LYS A 151 8.84 21.16 -20.07
CA LYS A 151 9.07 20.43 -21.32
C LYS A 151 10.45 19.78 -21.30
N THR A 152 10.49 18.48 -21.10
CA THR A 152 11.67 17.63 -21.35
C THR A 152 11.92 17.45 -22.86
N LYS A 153 13.03 16.79 -23.22
CA LYS A 153 13.42 16.51 -24.62
C LYS A 153 12.34 15.75 -25.43
N ASP A 154 11.50 14.97 -24.76
CA ASP A 154 10.37 14.20 -25.31
C ASP A 154 8.99 14.83 -25.04
N GLY A 155 8.93 16.03 -24.45
CA GLY A 155 7.68 16.77 -24.20
C GLY A 155 6.93 16.41 -22.91
N ARG A 156 7.48 15.54 -22.05
CA ARG A 156 6.96 15.26 -20.71
C ARG A 156 7.22 16.45 -19.75
N VAL A 157 6.59 16.39 -18.57
CA VAL A 157 6.76 17.36 -17.48
C VAL A 157 7.41 16.65 -16.30
N ILE A 158 8.45 17.25 -15.72
CA ILE A 158 9.06 16.77 -14.47
C ILE A 158 8.83 17.81 -13.37
N PHE A 159 8.42 17.32 -12.21
CA PHE A 159 8.37 18.06 -10.96
C PHE A 159 9.62 17.73 -10.16
N MET A 160 10.22 18.74 -9.55
CA MET A 160 11.29 18.61 -8.56
C MET A 160 10.85 19.37 -7.31
N LEU A 161 10.56 18.66 -6.22
CA LEU A 161 9.83 19.21 -5.07
C LEU A 161 10.55 18.91 -3.75
N PRO A 162 10.52 19.83 -2.76
CA PRO A 162 11.00 19.57 -1.42
C PRO A 162 10.09 18.56 -0.72
N TRP A 163 10.68 17.50 -0.16
CA TRP A 163 9.98 16.37 0.45
C TRP A 163 10.76 15.81 1.64
N LEU A 164 10.25 16.06 2.86
CA LEU A 164 10.81 15.56 4.13
C LEU A 164 12.33 15.78 4.30
N GLY A 165 12.81 16.99 4.01
CA GLY A 165 14.25 17.33 4.12
C GLY A 165 15.12 16.71 3.01
N ARG A 166 14.50 16.33 1.89
CA ARG A 166 15.12 15.85 0.65
C ARG A 166 14.41 16.47 -0.55
N THR A 167 14.85 16.14 -1.76
CA THR A 167 14.21 16.53 -3.02
C THR A 167 13.65 15.30 -3.72
N VAL A 168 12.37 15.28 -4.07
CA VAL A 168 11.80 14.26 -4.97
C VAL A 168 11.74 14.81 -6.39
N ALA A 169 12.21 14.03 -7.38
CA ALA A 169 12.11 14.37 -8.80
C ALA A 169 11.41 13.26 -9.60
N GLY A 170 10.51 13.62 -10.50
CA GLY A 170 9.75 12.67 -11.33
C GLY A 170 8.68 13.36 -12.19
N THR A 171 8.01 12.69 -13.12
CA THR A 171 7.94 11.23 -13.27
C THR A 171 8.14 10.81 -14.72
N THR A 172 8.57 9.55 -14.91
CA THR A 172 8.44 8.89 -16.22
C THR A 172 7.01 8.39 -16.48
N ASP A 173 6.78 7.99 -17.72
CA ASP A 173 5.57 7.34 -18.23
C ASP A 173 6.01 6.37 -19.34
N SER A 174 6.01 5.07 -19.03
CA SER A 174 6.56 4.00 -19.88
C SER A 174 5.64 2.78 -19.79
N ASN A 175 5.38 2.07 -20.91
CA ASN A 175 4.57 0.85 -20.87
C ASN A 175 5.27 -0.25 -20.06
N THR A 176 4.55 -0.99 -19.20
CA THR A 176 5.17 -1.94 -18.26
C THR A 176 4.37 -3.23 -18.09
N ALA A 177 4.98 -4.27 -17.52
CA ALA A 177 4.24 -5.47 -17.12
C ALA A 177 3.64 -5.28 -15.72
N ILE A 178 2.47 -5.87 -15.47
CA ILE A 178 1.87 -5.87 -14.13
C ILE A 178 2.69 -6.79 -13.21
N THR A 179 3.24 -6.25 -12.13
CA THR A 179 4.03 -6.95 -11.13
C THR A 179 3.76 -6.38 -9.73
N MET A 180 3.89 -7.21 -8.70
CA MET A 180 3.80 -6.79 -7.29
C MET A 180 5.01 -5.96 -6.84
N LEU A 181 6.11 -6.03 -7.58
CA LEU A 181 7.38 -5.35 -7.30
C LEU A 181 7.86 -4.66 -8.59
N PRO A 182 7.27 -3.50 -8.96
CA PRO A 182 7.76 -2.69 -10.07
C PRO A 182 9.08 -2.02 -9.69
N GLU A 183 10.12 -2.23 -10.50
CA GLU A 183 11.43 -1.62 -10.29
C GLU A 183 11.65 -0.46 -11.27
N PRO A 184 12.40 0.59 -10.88
CA PRO A 184 12.81 1.64 -11.80
C PRO A 184 13.95 1.15 -12.70
N HIS A 185 13.91 1.51 -13.98
CA HIS A 185 15.00 1.23 -14.91
C HIS A 185 16.06 2.36 -14.90
N GLU A 186 17.33 2.04 -15.20
CA GLU A 186 18.43 3.02 -15.16
C GLU A 186 18.32 4.11 -16.24
N ASP A 187 17.71 3.81 -17.39
CA ASP A 187 17.41 4.80 -18.43
C ASP A 187 16.30 5.77 -18.00
N GLU A 188 15.29 5.29 -17.26
CA GLU A 188 14.29 6.15 -16.63
C GLU A 188 14.88 7.06 -15.54
N ILE A 189 15.82 6.53 -14.74
CA ILE A 189 16.58 7.33 -13.76
C ILE A 189 17.45 8.38 -14.47
N GLN A 190 18.20 7.98 -15.51
CA GLN A 190 19.07 8.89 -16.25
C GLN A 190 18.25 9.97 -16.98
N PHE A 191 17.09 9.63 -17.54
CA PHE A 191 16.17 10.60 -18.15
C PHE A 191 15.76 11.70 -17.16
N ILE A 192 15.44 11.36 -15.91
CA ILE A 192 15.10 12.36 -14.88
C ILE A 192 16.31 13.24 -14.56
N LEU A 193 17.50 12.64 -14.38
CA LEU A 193 18.75 13.36 -14.09
C LEU A 193 19.12 14.34 -15.22
N ASP A 194 19.06 13.89 -16.48
CA ASP A 194 19.34 14.73 -17.65
C ASP A 194 18.34 15.89 -17.76
N ALA A 195 17.06 15.62 -17.53
CA ALA A 195 16.00 16.62 -17.65
C ALA A 195 16.06 17.72 -16.59
N ILE A 196 16.50 17.41 -15.36
CA ILE A 196 16.71 18.45 -14.33
C ILE A 196 18.08 19.14 -14.49
N SER A 197 19.09 18.48 -15.08
CA SER A 197 20.42 19.07 -15.35
C SER A 197 20.33 20.31 -16.23
N ASP A 198 19.48 20.27 -17.26
CA ASP A 198 19.27 21.38 -18.20
C ASP A 198 18.75 22.67 -17.51
N TYR A 199 18.30 22.59 -16.25
CA TYR A 199 17.73 23.70 -15.46
C TYR A 199 18.55 24.08 -14.21
N LEU A 200 19.69 23.43 -13.97
CA LEU A 200 20.46 23.56 -12.72
C LEU A 200 21.92 23.92 -12.97
N ASN A 201 22.42 24.89 -12.19
CA ASN A 201 23.85 25.27 -12.19
C ASN A 201 24.73 24.33 -11.35
N VAL A 202 24.14 23.32 -10.70
CA VAL A 202 24.85 22.28 -9.95
C VAL A 202 24.98 21.02 -10.81
N GLN A 203 26.11 20.34 -10.73
CA GLN A 203 26.30 19.07 -11.43
C GLN A 203 25.42 17.99 -10.78
N VAL A 204 24.32 17.67 -11.46
CA VAL A 204 23.46 16.52 -11.14
C VAL A 204 24.24 15.23 -11.40
N ARG A 205 24.23 14.29 -10.45
CA ARG A 205 24.96 13.02 -10.58
C ARG A 205 24.10 11.84 -10.16
N ARG A 206 24.29 10.70 -10.85
CA ARG A 206 23.71 9.41 -10.45
C ARG A 206 24.11 8.99 -9.02
N SER A 207 25.29 9.42 -8.55
CA SER A 207 25.80 9.23 -7.18
C SER A 207 25.02 9.97 -6.10
N ASP A 208 24.20 10.95 -6.48
CA ASP A 208 23.42 11.75 -5.52
C ASP A 208 22.01 11.15 -5.33
N VAL A 209 21.66 10.10 -6.08
CA VAL A 209 20.39 9.38 -5.95
C VAL A 209 20.41 8.49 -4.71
N LEU A 210 19.67 8.92 -3.69
CA LEU A 210 19.46 8.25 -2.39
C LEU A 210 18.45 7.10 -2.49
N SER A 211 17.50 7.23 -3.41
CA SER A 211 16.52 6.20 -3.76
C SER A 211 15.94 6.47 -5.15
N ALA A 212 15.41 5.44 -5.79
CA ALA A 212 14.52 5.50 -6.93
C ALA A 212 13.39 4.49 -6.70
N TRP A 213 12.21 4.71 -7.24
CA TRP A 213 11.14 3.70 -7.20
C TRP A 213 10.21 3.85 -8.39
N SER A 214 9.51 2.77 -8.73
CA SER A 214 8.50 2.74 -9.77
C SER A 214 7.12 2.45 -9.16
N GLY A 215 6.07 2.93 -9.81
CA GLY A 215 4.68 2.59 -9.50
C GLY A 215 3.89 2.36 -10.78
N ILE A 216 2.91 1.45 -10.75
CA ILE A 216 2.08 1.12 -11.92
C ILE A 216 0.77 1.91 -11.86
N ARG A 217 0.50 2.68 -12.91
CA ARG A 217 -0.76 3.38 -13.15
C ARG A 217 -1.75 2.42 -13.81
N PRO A 218 -2.94 2.19 -13.21
CA PRO A 218 -3.98 1.36 -13.81
C PRO A 218 -4.80 2.18 -14.81
N LEU A 219 -4.21 2.54 -15.96
CA LEU A 219 -4.93 3.30 -16.98
C LEU A 219 -6.04 2.43 -17.57
N ALA A 220 -7.28 2.89 -17.49
CA ALA A 220 -8.45 2.10 -17.86
C ALA A 220 -8.95 2.43 -19.27
N MET A 221 -9.15 1.41 -20.10
CA MET A 221 -10.01 1.50 -21.27
C MET A 221 -11.46 1.26 -20.83
N ASP A 222 -12.38 2.10 -21.27
CA ASP A 222 -13.82 1.89 -21.05
C ASP A 222 -14.33 0.80 -22.01
N PRO A 223 -14.82 -0.36 -21.54
CA PRO A 223 -15.31 -1.44 -22.41
C PRO A 223 -16.54 -1.05 -23.24
N SER A 224 -17.24 0.03 -22.87
CA SER A 224 -18.41 0.56 -23.60
C SER A 224 -18.05 1.63 -24.64
N ALA A 225 -16.80 2.10 -24.67
CA ALA A 225 -16.35 3.11 -25.62
C ALA A 225 -16.27 2.55 -27.05
N LYS A 226 -16.75 3.32 -28.03
CA LYS A 226 -16.76 2.94 -29.46
C LYS A 226 -15.39 3.02 -30.15
N SER A 227 -14.34 3.45 -29.46
CA SER A 227 -12.96 3.48 -29.97
C SER A 227 -11.99 3.04 -28.88
N THR A 228 -11.04 2.19 -29.24
CA THR A 228 -9.96 1.70 -28.36
C THR A 228 -8.89 2.76 -28.05
N GLU A 229 -8.95 3.92 -28.69
CA GLU A 229 -7.99 5.01 -28.49
C GLU A 229 -8.30 5.90 -27.27
N SER A 230 -9.53 5.83 -26.73
CA SER A 230 -9.92 6.61 -25.55
C SER A 230 -9.59 5.87 -24.25
N ILE A 231 -8.31 5.89 -23.85
CA ILE A 231 -7.92 5.63 -22.46
C ILE A 231 -8.62 6.67 -21.58
N SER A 232 -9.47 6.21 -20.67
CA SER A 232 -10.17 7.11 -19.74
C SER A 232 -9.17 7.73 -18.77
N ARG A 233 -9.25 9.06 -18.61
CA ARG A 233 -8.49 9.80 -17.59
C ARG A 233 -9.20 9.86 -16.23
N ASP A 234 -10.40 9.28 -16.18
CA ASP A 234 -11.27 9.17 -15.01
C ASP A 234 -11.38 7.70 -14.57
N HIS A 235 -12.19 7.41 -13.56
CA HIS A 235 -12.44 6.05 -13.11
C HIS A 235 -13.59 5.39 -13.89
N VAL A 236 -13.60 4.06 -13.88
CA VAL A 236 -14.68 3.25 -14.45
C VAL A 236 -15.25 2.37 -13.32
N VAL A 237 -16.58 2.35 -13.19
CA VAL A 237 -17.32 1.50 -12.24
C VAL A 237 -18.39 0.75 -13.00
N PHE A 238 -18.36 -0.58 -12.93
CA PHE A 238 -19.23 -1.44 -13.73
C PHE A 238 -19.35 -2.85 -13.14
N GLU A 239 -20.35 -3.61 -13.61
CA GLU A 239 -20.64 -4.97 -13.17
C GLU A 239 -20.38 -5.94 -14.34
N ASP A 240 -19.18 -6.54 -14.37
CA ASP A 240 -18.77 -7.53 -15.38
C ASP A 240 -19.58 -8.83 -15.29
N TYR A 241 -19.97 -9.17 -14.08
CA TYR A 241 -20.62 -10.42 -13.71
C TYR A 241 -21.59 -10.11 -12.56
N PRO A 242 -22.81 -10.65 -12.53
CA PRO A 242 -23.75 -10.38 -11.45
C PRO A 242 -23.11 -10.64 -10.07
N GLY A 243 -23.18 -9.65 -9.18
CA GLY A 243 -22.57 -9.69 -7.85
C GLY A 243 -21.09 -9.31 -7.78
N LEU A 244 -20.42 -8.98 -8.90
CA LEU A 244 -19.04 -8.51 -8.96
C LEU A 244 -18.97 -7.09 -9.56
N ILE A 245 -18.78 -6.08 -8.70
CA ILE A 245 -18.51 -4.70 -9.12
C ILE A 245 -17.01 -4.53 -9.30
N THR A 246 -16.55 -4.09 -10.46
CA THR A 246 -15.16 -3.65 -10.69
C THR A 246 -15.08 -2.13 -10.61
N ILE A 247 -14.08 -1.61 -9.88
CA ILE A 247 -13.62 -0.21 -9.98
C ILE A 247 -12.14 -0.16 -10.33
N THR A 248 -11.79 0.66 -11.31
CA THR A 248 -10.39 0.91 -11.72
C THR A 248 -10.25 2.26 -12.43
N GLY A 249 -9.02 2.64 -12.79
CA GLY A 249 -8.69 3.98 -13.31
C GLY A 249 -8.75 5.07 -12.25
N GLY A 250 -9.03 6.30 -12.68
CA GLY A 250 -9.14 7.46 -11.81
C GLY A 250 -7.81 7.97 -11.24
N LYS A 251 -7.89 8.77 -10.19
CA LYS A 251 -6.75 9.44 -9.55
C LYS A 251 -6.85 9.36 -8.04
N TRP A 252 -5.70 9.39 -7.37
CA TRP A 252 -5.65 9.47 -5.90
C TRP A 252 -6.45 10.65 -5.33
N THR A 253 -6.47 11.79 -6.02
CA THR A 253 -7.21 12.99 -5.61
C THR A 253 -8.73 12.83 -5.66
N THR A 254 -9.26 11.85 -6.41
CA THR A 254 -10.69 11.59 -6.58
C THR A 254 -11.16 10.35 -5.82
N TYR A 255 -10.33 9.76 -4.94
CA TYR A 255 -10.62 8.47 -4.30
C TYR A 255 -11.97 8.45 -3.54
N ARG A 256 -12.41 9.57 -2.96
CA ARG A 256 -13.67 9.64 -2.20
C ARG A 256 -14.90 9.50 -3.09
N SER A 257 -14.95 10.24 -4.21
CA SER A 257 -16.04 10.15 -5.18
C SER A 257 -16.02 8.81 -5.92
N MET A 258 -14.83 8.32 -6.24
CA MET A 258 -14.62 6.95 -6.77
C MET A 258 -15.23 5.88 -5.85
N ALA A 259 -14.97 5.96 -4.54
CA ALA A 259 -15.53 5.02 -3.58
C ALA A 259 -17.05 5.15 -3.44
N GLU A 260 -17.58 6.38 -3.49
CA GLU A 260 -19.03 6.64 -3.49
C GLU A 260 -19.72 6.01 -4.71
N ASP A 261 -19.18 6.14 -5.91
CA ASP A 261 -19.70 5.50 -7.12
C ASP A 261 -19.67 3.97 -7.03
N ALA A 262 -18.58 3.39 -6.53
CA ALA A 262 -18.47 1.94 -6.31
C ALA A 262 -19.48 1.41 -5.28
N VAL A 263 -19.67 2.11 -4.15
CA VAL A 263 -20.67 1.76 -3.14
C VAL A 263 -22.08 1.89 -3.71
N ASN A 264 -22.38 2.96 -4.46
CA ASN A 264 -23.66 3.14 -5.14
C ASN A 264 -23.95 2.03 -6.17
N ALA A 265 -22.94 1.55 -6.90
CA ALA A 265 -23.08 0.39 -7.78
C ALA A 265 -23.34 -0.91 -7.00
N ALA A 266 -22.62 -1.15 -5.89
CA ALA A 266 -22.83 -2.31 -5.04
C ALA A 266 -24.22 -2.31 -4.37
N VAL A 267 -24.72 -1.14 -3.93
CA VAL A 267 -26.08 -1.00 -3.39
C VAL A 267 -27.14 -1.43 -4.42
N ARG A 268 -26.97 -1.02 -5.69
CA ARG A 268 -27.87 -1.45 -6.79
C ARG A 268 -27.76 -2.94 -7.07
N SER A 269 -26.55 -3.47 -7.31
CA SER A 269 -26.32 -4.90 -7.61
C SER A 269 -26.83 -5.84 -6.51
N GLY A 270 -26.67 -5.46 -5.24
CA GLY A 270 -27.09 -6.26 -4.10
C GLY A 270 -28.53 -6.05 -3.64
N ASN A 271 -29.28 -5.15 -4.29
CA ASN A 271 -30.58 -4.65 -3.82
C ASN A 271 -30.55 -4.26 -2.32
N LEU A 272 -29.48 -3.56 -1.93
CA LEU A 272 -29.24 -3.16 -0.55
C LEU A 272 -30.11 -1.93 -0.22
N LYS A 273 -30.51 -1.82 1.05
CA LYS A 273 -31.34 -0.72 1.56
C LYS A 273 -30.61 -0.03 2.70
N PRO A 274 -29.67 0.89 2.41
CA PRO A 274 -29.02 1.69 3.45
C PRO A 274 -30.01 2.70 4.03
N ASP A 275 -29.94 2.94 5.33
CA ASP A 275 -30.83 3.91 6.01
C ASP A 275 -30.52 5.38 5.66
N ASN A 276 -29.28 5.64 5.19
CA ASN A 276 -28.78 6.97 4.87
C ASN A 276 -28.03 6.97 3.52
N GLY A 277 -27.87 8.16 2.93
CA GLY A 277 -26.97 8.38 1.79
C GLY A 277 -25.48 8.40 2.19
N CYS A 278 -24.61 8.75 1.23
CA CYS A 278 -23.19 8.89 1.49
C CYS A 278 -22.91 10.06 2.46
N VAL A 279 -22.24 9.76 3.59
CA VAL A 279 -21.82 10.76 4.60
C VAL A 279 -20.31 11.03 4.59
N THR A 280 -19.56 10.41 3.67
CA THR A 280 -18.08 10.38 3.70
C THR A 280 -17.43 11.76 3.52
N ASP A 281 -18.12 12.73 2.94
CA ASP A 281 -17.60 14.09 2.72
C ASP A 281 -17.34 14.85 4.03
N ASN A 282 -18.06 14.48 5.12
CA ASN A 282 -17.89 15.05 6.46
C ASN A 282 -17.21 14.08 7.45
N LEU A 283 -16.96 12.82 7.04
CA LEU A 283 -16.36 11.81 7.89
C LEU A 283 -14.86 12.05 8.02
N HIS A 284 -14.41 12.35 9.23
CA HIS A 284 -12.99 12.53 9.51
C HIS A 284 -12.30 11.18 9.69
N ILE A 285 -11.14 11.04 9.09
CA ILE A 285 -10.27 9.86 9.18
C ILE A 285 -9.56 9.86 10.54
N ILE A 286 -9.30 8.69 11.10
CA ILE A 286 -8.55 8.53 12.35
C ILE A 286 -7.20 9.28 12.30
N GLY A 287 -6.88 9.98 13.37
CA GLY A 287 -5.74 10.93 13.42
C GLY A 287 -6.02 12.32 12.83
N GLY A 288 -7.20 12.55 12.22
CA GLY A 288 -7.65 13.88 11.78
C GLY A 288 -8.15 14.79 12.91
N TYR A 289 -8.44 14.22 14.10
CA TYR A 289 -8.75 14.95 15.33
C TYR A 289 -7.72 14.62 16.41
N GLY A 290 -7.47 15.58 17.31
CA GLY A 290 -6.66 15.35 18.51
C GLY A 290 -5.21 14.96 18.26
N TRP A 291 -4.63 15.35 17.12
CA TRP A 291 -3.22 15.11 16.86
C TRP A 291 -2.35 15.94 17.82
N ASP A 292 -1.52 15.23 18.59
CA ASP A 292 -0.53 15.79 19.49
C ASP A 292 0.82 15.12 19.20
N PRO A 293 1.91 15.90 18.96
CA PRO A 293 3.28 15.35 18.89
C PRO A 293 3.65 14.46 20.08
N ALA A 294 3.04 14.67 21.25
CA ALA A 294 3.33 13.92 22.48
C ALA A 294 2.63 12.55 22.56
N SER A 295 1.72 12.20 21.65
CA SER A 295 0.94 10.94 21.69
C SER A 295 1.78 9.65 21.73
N PHE A 296 3.07 9.70 21.36
CA PHE A 296 3.98 8.56 21.34
C PHE A 296 5.03 8.57 22.48
N THR A 297 4.94 9.50 23.43
CA THR A 297 6.08 9.83 24.33
C THR A 297 6.33 8.87 25.50
N ASN A 298 5.43 7.93 25.80
CA ASN A 298 5.34 7.33 27.15
C ASN A 298 5.87 5.89 27.29
N GLU A 299 6.66 5.39 26.34
CA GLU A 299 7.09 3.96 26.30
C GLU A 299 8.61 3.71 26.39
N GLY A 300 9.43 4.74 26.64
CA GLY A 300 10.90 4.59 26.67
C GLY A 300 11.55 4.36 25.29
N LEU A 301 10.74 4.21 24.23
CA LEU A 301 11.14 4.07 22.83
C LEU A 301 11.30 5.44 22.13
N GLY A 302 11.75 6.46 22.85
CA GLY A 302 11.95 7.83 22.33
C GLY A 302 13.20 8.04 21.47
N LYS A 303 13.92 6.96 21.13
CA LYS A 303 15.12 7.01 20.27
C LYS A 303 14.73 7.08 18.80
N ARG A 304 15.54 7.79 18.01
CA ARG A 304 15.42 7.82 16.55
C ARG A 304 15.97 6.53 15.94
N LEU A 305 15.28 6.01 14.93
CA LEU A 305 15.67 4.80 14.20
C LEU A 305 16.92 5.01 13.32
N ALA A 306 17.12 6.22 12.81
CA ALA A 306 18.27 6.60 12.01
C ALA A 306 18.70 8.04 12.33
N HIS A 307 20.01 8.31 12.30
CA HIS A 307 20.54 9.67 12.46
C HIS A 307 20.07 10.57 11.30
N GLY A 308 19.74 11.83 11.59
CA GLY A 308 19.21 12.78 10.60
C GLY A 308 17.71 12.66 10.31
N TYR A 309 17.06 11.53 10.62
CA TYR A 309 15.64 11.30 10.35
C TYR A 309 14.77 11.48 11.61
N PRO A 310 13.49 11.87 11.49
CA PRO A 310 12.62 12.14 12.63
C PRO A 310 11.98 10.87 13.23
N PHE A 311 12.07 9.73 12.56
CA PHE A 311 11.32 8.52 12.90
C PHE A 311 11.81 7.85 14.18
N LEU A 312 10.87 7.44 15.04
CA LEU A 312 11.11 6.94 16.38
C LEU A 312 10.86 5.44 16.52
N GLU A 313 11.53 4.81 17.48
CA GLU A 313 11.27 3.42 17.87
C GLU A 313 9.81 3.22 18.34
N ALA A 314 9.23 4.21 19.01
CA ALA A 314 7.83 4.20 19.48
C ALA A 314 6.82 4.09 18.33
N GLU A 315 7.11 4.66 17.16
CA GLU A 315 6.24 4.56 15.98
C GLU A 315 6.16 3.10 15.49
N VAL A 316 7.24 2.32 15.60
CA VAL A 316 7.25 0.90 15.20
C VAL A 316 6.28 0.09 16.05
N ALA A 317 6.35 0.26 17.37
CA ALA A 317 5.48 -0.42 18.32
C ALA A 317 4.01 0.00 18.14
N TYR A 318 3.75 1.30 18.00
CA TYR A 318 2.40 1.81 17.71
C TYR A 318 1.82 1.21 16.41
N CYS A 319 2.59 1.22 15.32
CA CYS A 319 2.15 0.68 14.04
C CYS A 319 1.88 -0.84 14.09
N ALA A 320 2.64 -1.60 14.88
CA ALA A 320 2.43 -3.03 15.10
C ALA A 320 1.09 -3.31 15.79
N ARG A 321 0.76 -2.53 16.82
CA ARG A 321 -0.44 -2.71 17.65
C ARG A 321 -1.72 -2.15 17.05
N HIS A 322 -1.64 -1.04 16.31
CA HIS A 322 -2.81 -0.25 15.91
C HIS A 322 -2.97 -0.06 14.40
N GLU A 323 -1.97 -0.40 13.59
CA GLU A 323 -1.97 -0.07 12.16
C GLU A 323 -1.55 -1.23 11.25
N TYR A 324 -1.82 -2.48 11.66
CA TYR A 324 -1.63 -3.65 10.81
C TYR A 324 -0.18 -3.82 10.28
N CYS A 325 0.82 -3.44 11.07
CA CYS A 325 2.23 -3.55 10.64
C CYS A 325 2.78 -4.95 10.95
N GLU A 326 2.70 -5.85 9.96
CA GLU A 326 3.04 -7.29 10.10
C GLU A 326 4.40 -7.65 9.47
N SER A 327 5.13 -6.67 8.94
CA SER A 327 6.47 -6.84 8.37
C SER A 327 7.35 -5.62 8.58
N ALA A 328 8.67 -5.80 8.52
CA ALA A 328 9.61 -4.66 8.55
C ALA A 328 9.40 -3.72 7.35
N VAL A 329 8.99 -4.28 6.21
CA VAL A 329 8.68 -3.55 4.97
C VAL A 329 7.45 -2.65 5.13
N ASP A 330 6.43 -3.10 5.86
CA ASP A 330 5.25 -2.25 6.16
C ASP A 330 5.64 -0.98 6.89
N PHE A 331 6.53 -1.08 7.88
CA PHE A 331 6.99 0.09 8.61
C PHE A 331 7.84 1.00 7.72
N VAL A 332 8.97 0.47 7.24
CA VAL A 332 10.04 1.28 6.61
C VAL A 332 9.60 1.91 5.28
N ALA A 333 8.66 1.27 4.56
CA ALA A 333 8.12 1.77 3.31
C ALA A 333 6.78 2.49 3.48
N ARG A 334 5.83 1.90 4.22
CA ARG A 334 4.41 2.33 4.21
C ARG A 334 3.95 3.06 5.47
N ARG A 335 4.74 3.10 6.55
CA ARG A 335 4.43 3.92 7.75
C ARG A 335 5.33 5.16 7.83
N CYS A 336 6.66 5.00 7.77
CA CYS A 336 7.58 6.15 7.84
C CYS A 336 8.10 6.65 6.47
N ARG A 337 8.10 5.79 5.44
CA ARG A 337 8.70 6.02 4.10
C ARG A 337 10.22 6.24 4.09
N LEU A 338 10.95 5.83 5.13
CA LEU A 338 12.42 5.94 5.18
C LEU A 338 13.08 5.24 3.97
N ALA A 339 12.55 4.10 3.52
CA ALA A 339 13.02 3.41 2.30
C ALA A 339 12.98 4.29 1.04
N PHE A 340 12.00 5.20 0.95
CA PHE A 340 11.88 6.15 -0.16
C PHE A 340 12.77 7.36 0.02
N LEU A 341 13.20 7.72 1.24
CA LEU A 341 14.04 8.90 1.48
C LEU A 341 15.52 8.59 1.36
N ASP A 342 15.96 7.45 1.89
CA ASP A 342 17.35 7.03 1.99
C ASP A 342 17.42 5.53 2.32
N THR A 343 17.87 4.74 1.37
CA THR A 343 17.95 3.27 1.48
C THR A 343 19.04 2.80 2.44
N ASP A 344 20.13 3.56 2.63
CA ASP A 344 21.19 3.24 3.59
C ASP A 344 20.71 3.48 5.02
N ALA A 345 20.09 4.63 5.27
CA ALA A 345 19.47 4.93 6.55
C ALA A 345 18.36 3.91 6.89
N ALA A 346 17.55 3.51 5.90
CA ALA A 346 16.59 2.42 6.03
C ALA A 346 17.26 1.08 6.37
N GLY A 347 18.34 0.72 5.65
CA GLY A 347 19.09 -0.52 5.87
C GLY A 347 19.73 -0.60 7.25
N ARG A 348 20.23 0.52 7.78
CA ARG A 348 20.75 0.62 9.16
C ARG A 348 19.65 0.55 10.22
N ALA A 349 18.44 1.05 9.92
CA ALA A 349 17.29 0.99 10.83
C ALA A 349 16.62 -0.41 10.88
N LEU A 350 16.67 -1.19 9.79
CA LEU A 350 15.97 -2.48 9.66
C LEU A 350 16.17 -3.44 10.86
N PRO A 351 17.40 -3.70 11.37
CA PRO A 351 17.58 -4.62 12.50
C PRO A 351 16.83 -4.21 13.75
N ARG A 352 16.77 -2.90 14.06
CA ARG A 352 16.08 -2.37 15.24
C ARG A 352 14.56 -2.38 15.06
N ILE A 353 14.07 -2.07 13.86
CA ILE A 353 12.65 -2.22 13.50
C ILE A 353 12.21 -3.67 13.71
N ILE A 354 12.99 -4.63 13.21
CA ILE A 354 12.70 -6.07 13.33
C ILE A 354 12.73 -6.54 14.78
N GLU A 355 13.66 -6.04 15.61
CA GLU A 355 13.71 -6.35 17.03
C GLU A 355 12.44 -5.91 17.78
N ILE A 356 11.95 -4.69 17.51
CA ILE A 356 10.72 -4.16 18.11
C ILE A 356 9.50 -4.95 17.63
N LEU A 357 9.34 -5.13 16.31
CA LEU A 357 8.24 -5.95 15.75
C LEU A 357 8.25 -7.39 16.28
N ALA A 358 9.44 -7.97 16.49
CA ALA A 358 9.57 -9.31 17.07
C ALA A 358 9.15 -9.37 18.54
N SER A 359 9.31 -8.28 19.30
CA SER A 359 8.80 -8.18 20.68
C SER A 359 7.27 -8.10 20.68
N GLU A 360 6.69 -7.22 19.87
CA GLU A 360 5.23 -7.03 19.76
C GLU A 360 4.51 -8.31 19.27
N HIS A 361 5.02 -8.91 18.19
CA HIS A 361 4.41 -10.08 17.55
C HIS A 361 4.93 -11.43 18.04
N LYS A 362 5.85 -11.43 19.00
CA LYS A 362 6.51 -12.63 19.58
C LYS A 362 7.19 -13.51 18.51
N TRP A 363 7.89 -12.89 17.56
CA TRP A 363 8.60 -13.60 16.48
C TRP A 363 9.86 -14.30 16.98
N ASP A 364 10.05 -15.55 16.56
CA ASP A 364 11.30 -16.28 16.76
C ASP A 364 12.47 -15.71 15.91
N LYS A 365 13.68 -16.25 16.13
CA LYS A 365 14.89 -15.84 15.41
C LYS A 365 14.89 -16.25 13.93
N ALA A 366 14.12 -17.26 13.53
CA ALA A 366 14.00 -17.65 12.13
C ALA A 366 13.15 -16.63 11.36
N ARG A 367 12.00 -16.20 11.90
CA ARG A 367 11.19 -15.13 11.31
C ARG A 367 11.93 -13.80 11.27
N GLN A 368 12.66 -13.43 12.33
CA GLN A 368 13.52 -12.24 12.34
C GLN A 368 14.56 -12.27 11.20
N LYS A 369 15.17 -13.43 10.92
CA LYS A 369 16.12 -13.59 9.78
C LYS A 369 15.42 -13.46 8.43
N ILE A 370 14.21 -14.01 8.28
CA ILE A 370 13.39 -13.89 7.05
C ILE A 370 13.00 -12.43 6.81
N GLU A 371 12.56 -11.70 7.84
CA GLU A 371 12.22 -10.28 7.74
C GLU A 371 13.44 -9.42 7.38
N LEU A 372 14.62 -9.72 7.92
CA LEU A 372 15.85 -9.02 7.56
C LEU A 372 16.26 -9.26 6.12
N GLN A 373 16.10 -10.49 5.62
CA GLN A 373 16.39 -10.83 4.22
C GLN A 373 15.42 -10.13 3.28
N LYS A 374 14.10 -10.26 3.51
CA LYS A 374 13.05 -9.57 2.73
C LYS A 374 13.20 -8.05 2.77
N GLY A 375 13.59 -7.49 3.92
CA GLY A 375 13.83 -6.05 4.07
C GLY A 375 15.00 -5.57 3.22
N LYS A 376 16.09 -6.34 3.14
CA LYS A 376 17.24 -6.03 2.26
C LYS A 376 16.89 -6.15 0.79
N GLU A 377 16.30 -7.27 0.38
CA GLU A 377 15.83 -7.50 -1.00
C GLU A 377 14.88 -6.37 -1.44
N PHE A 378 13.97 -5.96 -0.57
CA PHE A 378 13.07 -4.84 -0.84
C PHE A 378 13.83 -3.51 -1.03
N LEU A 379 14.84 -3.19 -0.21
CA LEU A 379 15.65 -1.97 -0.39
C LEU A 379 16.52 -1.99 -1.64
N GLU A 380 16.97 -3.17 -2.09
CA GLU A 380 17.74 -3.33 -3.34
C GLU A 380 16.90 -2.99 -4.59
N THR A 381 15.57 -3.12 -4.53
CA THR A 381 14.67 -2.67 -5.62
C THR A 381 14.71 -1.17 -5.85
N PHE A 382 15.13 -0.37 -4.86
CA PHE A 382 15.13 1.10 -4.93
C PHE A 382 16.32 1.68 -5.72
N LYS A 383 17.20 0.85 -6.28
CA LYS A 383 18.34 1.26 -7.16
C LYS A 383 19.12 2.49 -6.65
N SER A 384 19.27 2.65 -5.34
CA SER A 384 20.09 3.73 -4.78
C SER A 384 21.53 3.58 -5.22
N SER A 385 22.24 4.69 -5.42
CA SER A 385 23.67 4.57 -5.72
C SER A 385 24.44 4.16 -4.46
N LYS A 386 25.36 3.18 -4.57
CA LYS A 386 26.18 2.70 -3.45
C LYS A 386 27.07 3.78 -2.81
N ASN A 387 27.22 4.93 -3.49
CA ASN A 387 28.12 6.02 -3.12
C ASN A 387 27.41 7.28 -2.62
N ALA A 388 26.08 7.25 -2.44
CA ALA A 388 25.32 8.36 -1.83
C ALA A 388 25.53 8.43 -0.30
N GLN A 389 26.79 8.34 0.15
CA GLN A 389 27.13 8.37 1.57
C GLN A 389 27.17 9.80 2.09
N PHE A 390 26.25 10.12 3.00
CA PHE A 390 26.30 11.36 3.76
C PHE A 390 27.38 11.25 4.84
N SER A 391 28.53 11.90 4.63
CA SER A 391 29.58 11.98 5.65
C SER A 391 29.18 12.99 6.74
N ASP A 392 28.83 12.49 7.92
CA ASP A 392 28.52 13.30 9.11
C ASP A 392 29.76 13.86 9.83
N GLY A 393 30.95 13.58 9.29
CA GLY A 393 32.25 13.96 9.86
C GLY A 393 32.61 13.25 11.17
N LYS A 394 31.81 12.27 11.62
CA LYS A 394 32.00 11.59 12.92
C LYS A 394 32.17 10.08 12.81
N HIS A 395 31.60 9.42 11.80
CA HIS A 395 31.64 7.95 11.68
C HIS A 395 32.20 7.45 10.34
N ASN A 396 33.53 7.27 10.27
CA ASN A 396 34.19 6.59 9.15
C ASN A 396 33.96 5.06 9.22
N GLY A 397 32.78 4.61 8.77
CA GLY A 397 32.49 3.20 8.52
C GLY A 397 33.12 2.74 7.20
N LYS A 398 33.86 1.62 7.22
CA LYS A 398 34.33 0.97 5.99
C LYS A 398 33.14 0.49 5.14
N PRO A 399 33.25 0.46 3.80
CA PRO A 399 32.24 -0.17 2.96
C PRO A 399 32.10 -1.67 3.28
N LEU A 400 30.89 -2.18 3.11
CA LEU A 400 30.54 -3.61 3.15
C LEU A 400 31.08 -4.36 1.92
#